data_AF-A0A937ZNZ8-F1
#
_entry.id   AF-A0A937ZNZ8-F1
#
_cell.length_a   1.000
_cell.length_b   1.000
_cell.length_c   1.000
_cell.angle_alpha   90.00
_cell.angle_beta   90.00
_cell.angle_gamma   90.00
#
_symmetry.space_group_name_H-M   'P 1'
#
loop_
_entity.id
_entity.type
_entity.pdbx_description
1 polymer ?
#
loop_
_entity_poly.entity_id
_entity_poly.type
_entity_poly.pdbx_seq_one_letter_code
_entity_poly.pdbx_strand_id
1 'polypeptide(L)'
;MSLRQVVLGIAILVASLTMPAGPGAQAAGADNAQATDIFAAIQRDDYVTARRLAVTGGDRFVIRVVDWLDYRRPSTTAGFRALTVFLDANPGWPDAGPIARKAERAAADDPATPAPAIRAWFDGRAPRTGEGALALFRALEATAALAGRENDLVEAWVKLDFEADTEKAYLARFGPLLAARDHVRRLDRLLWEEKVTAARRMLPRVDRDMARLAEARIALAQRLPGVDGAVAR
;
A
#
# COMPACT_ATOMS: atom_id res chain seq x y z
N MET A 1 5.29 14.78 -12.89
CA MET A 1 4.02 15.51 -13.12
C MET A 1 3.51 15.96 -11.76
N SER A 2 3.42 17.26 -11.50
CA SER A 2 3.10 17.74 -10.14
C SER A 2 1.61 17.57 -9.83
N LEU A 3 1.25 17.32 -8.57
CA LEU A 3 -0.15 17.22 -8.11
C LEU A 3 -1.00 18.42 -8.57
N ARG A 4 -0.38 19.60 -8.72
CA ARG A 4 -1.01 20.81 -9.26
C ARG A 4 -1.48 20.65 -10.71
N GLN A 5 -0.76 19.91 -11.56
CA GLN A 5 -1.14 19.70 -12.97
C GLN A 5 -2.27 18.68 -13.15
N VAL A 6 -2.37 17.68 -12.26
CA VAL A 6 -3.49 16.72 -12.26
C VAL A 6 -4.75 17.36 -11.67
N VAL A 7 -4.61 18.22 -10.65
CA VAL A 7 -5.73 18.95 -10.03
C VAL A 7 -6.27 20.08 -10.93
N LEU A 8 -5.41 20.77 -11.70
CA LEU A 8 -5.89 21.74 -12.71
C LEU A 8 -6.64 21.05 -13.86
N GLY A 9 -6.24 19.83 -14.24
CA GLY A 9 -6.87 19.10 -15.35
C GLY A 9 -8.32 18.69 -15.09
N ILE A 10 -8.71 18.49 -13.82
CA ILE A 10 -10.10 18.14 -13.46
C ILE A 10 -10.97 19.39 -13.26
N ALA A 11 -10.37 20.57 -13.03
CA ALA A 11 -11.09 21.84 -12.95
C ALA A 11 -11.45 22.46 -14.32
N ILE A 12 -10.88 21.96 -15.42
CA ILE A 12 -10.99 22.61 -16.76
C ILE A 12 -12.00 21.94 -17.71
N LEU A 13 -12.72 20.89 -17.29
CA LEU A 13 -13.76 20.28 -18.16
C LEU A 13 -15.18 20.86 -17.99
N VAL A 14 -15.37 22.00 -17.31
CA VAL A 14 -16.69 22.68 -17.19
C VAL A 14 -16.62 24.18 -17.50
N ALA A 15 -15.65 24.64 -18.30
CA ALA A 15 -15.57 26.05 -18.65
C ALA A 15 -15.18 26.26 -20.11
N SER A 16 -16.12 26.09 -21.04
CA SER A 16 -16.12 26.76 -22.35
C SER A 16 -17.43 26.53 -23.11
N LEU A 17 -18.48 27.28 -22.78
CA LEU A 17 -19.46 27.78 -23.74
C LEU A 17 -20.23 28.92 -23.07
N THR A 18 -19.88 30.14 -23.46
CA THR A 18 -20.60 31.37 -23.14
C THR A 18 -22.02 31.28 -23.73
N MET A 19 -22.99 30.92 -22.88
CA MET A 19 -24.41 31.06 -23.18
C MET A 19 -25.03 32.17 -22.31
N PRO A 20 -26.03 32.91 -22.82
CA PRO A 20 -26.61 34.06 -22.12
C PRO A 20 -27.38 33.58 -20.89
N ALA A 21 -27.46 34.45 -19.88
CA ALA A 21 -27.99 34.19 -18.55
C ALA A 21 -29.48 33.76 -18.57
N GLY A 22 -29.71 32.46 -18.73
CA GLY A 22 -30.94 31.78 -18.32
C GLY A 22 -30.85 31.28 -16.87
N PRO A 23 -31.90 30.61 -16.34
CA PRO A 23 -31.89 30.00 -15.01
C PRO A 23 -30.73 29.01 -14.75
N GLY A 24 -30.01 28.57 -15.78
CA GLY A 24 -28.76 27.81 -15.67
C GLY A 24 -27.55 28.61 -15.16
N ALA A 25 -27.55 29.94 -15.21
CA ALA A 25 -26.44 30.77 -14.73
C ALA A 25 -26.34 30.84 -13.18
N GLN A 26 -27.46 30.70 -12.48
CA GLN A 26 -27.47 30.62 -11.00
C GLN A 26 -27.04 29.25 -10.50
N ALA A 27 -27.44 28.17 -11.19
CA ALA A 27 -26.96 26.82 -10.93
C ALA A 27 -25.44 26.73 -11.16
N ALA A 28 -24.92 27.25 -12.29
CA ALA A 28 -23.49 27.30 -12.56
C ALA A 28 -22.70 28.14 -11.55
N GLY A 29 -23.28 29.21 -10.99
CA GLY A 29 -22.65 30.01 -9.93
C GLY A 29 -22.59 29.29 -8.57
N ALA A 30 -23.66 28.59 -8.19
CA ALA A 30 -23.71 27.79 -6.96
C ALA A 30 -22.79 26.56 -7.04
N ASP A 31 -22.77 25.87 -8.18
CA ASP A 31 -21.90 24.72 -8.44
C ASP A 31 -20.41 25.12 -8.38
N ASN A 32 -20.07 26.30 -8.91
CA ASN A 32 -18.71 26.85 -8.83
C ASN A 32 -18.31 27.28 -7.40
N ALA A 33 -19.23 27.86 -6.62
CA ALA A 33 -18.95 28.25 -5.23
C ALA A 33 -18.70 27.02 -4.35
N GLN A 34 -19.52 25.98 -4.50
CA GLN A 34 -19.38 24.74 -3.76
C GLN A 34 -18.09 23.99 -4.12
N ALA A 35 -17.74 23.92 -5.41
CA ALA A 35 -16.45 23.38 -5.83
C ALA A 35 -15.29 24.16 -5.18
N THR A 36 -15.36 25.50 -5.19
CA THR A 36 -14.35 26.36 -4.55
C THR A 36 -14.18 26.04 -3.06
N ASP A 37 -15.28 25.86 -2.32
CA ASP A 37 -15.23 25.54 -0.89
C ASP A 37 -14.64 24.15 -0.61
N ILE A 38 -14.98 23.15 -1.43
CA ILE A 38 -14.39 21.80 -1.36
C ILE A 38 -12.87 21.89 -1.56
N PHE A 39 -12.42 22.60 -2.60
CA PHE A 39 -11.00 22.78 -2.87
C PHE A 39 -10.29 23.55 -1.74
N ALA A 40 -10.92 24.58 -1.18
CA ALA A 40 -10.37 25.32 -0.05
C ALA A 40 -10.22 24.44 1.21
N ALA A 41 -11.17 23.52 1.46
CA ALA A 41 -11.06 22.54 2.54
C ALA A 41 -9.91 21.53 2.28
N ILE A 42 -9.78 21.02 1.05
CA ILE A 42 -8.68 20.13 0.64
C ILE A 42 -7.32 20.79 0.83
N GLN A 43 -7.17 22.07 0.47
CA GLN A 43 -5.91 22.81 0.64
C GLN A 43 -5.51 22.99 2.12
N ARG A 44 -6.50 22.98 3.02
CA ARG A 44 -6.30 23.00 4.48
C ARG A 44 -6.15 21.61 5.10
N ASP A 45 -6.05 20.56 4.29
CA ASP A 45 -6.02 19.15 4.70
C ASP A 45 -7.28 18.68 5.46
N ASP A 46 -8.39 19.43 5.33
CA ASP A 46 -9.67 19.20 6.01
C ASP A 46 -10.61 18.36 5.13
N TYR A 47 -10.27 17.08 5.01
CA TYR A 47 -11.01 16.13 4.17
C TYR A 47 -12.38 15.76 4.75
N VAL A 48 -12.57 15.91 6.06
CA VAL A 48 -13.88 15.74 6.69
C VAL A 48 -14.84 16.79 6.17
N THR A 49 -14.43 18.07 6.20
CA THR A 49 -15.24 19.16 5.65
C THR A 49 -15.39 19.03 4.13
N ALA A 50 -14.31 18.75 3.40
CA ALA A 50 -14.37 18.59 1.94
C ALA A 50 -15.36 17.50 1.53
N ARG A 51 -15.34 16.35 2.22
CA ARG A 51 -16.24 15.23 1.96
C ARG A 51 -17.68 15.58 2.30
N ARG A 52 -17.92 16.24 3.43
CA ARG A 52 -19.26 16.72 3.81
C ARG A 52 -19.83 17.65 2.74
N LEU A 53 -19.05 18.63 2.29
CA LEU A 53 -19.45 19.57 1.24
C LEU A 53 -19.72 18.84 -0.08
N ALA A 54 -18.89 17.87 -0.47
CA ALA A 54 -19.11 17.06 -1.66
C ALA A 54 -20.41 16.24 -1.58
N VAL A 55 -20.70 15.64 -0.42
CA VAL A 55 -21.95 14.88 -0.19
C VAL A 55 -23.17 15.79 -0.26
N THR A 56 -23.11 17.00 0.31
CA THR A 56 -24.19 17.98 0.22
C THR A 56 -24.51 18.37 -1.22
N GLY A 57 -23.51 18.40 -2.11
CA GLY A 57 -23.69 18.73 -3.53
C GLY A 57 -24.26 17.59 -4.36
N GLY A 58 -24.21 16.36 -3.86
CA GLY A 58 -24.83 15.19 -4.49
C GLY A 58 -24.09 14.62 -5.71
N ASP A 59 -23.06 15.29 -6.24
CA ASP A 59 -22.26 14.75 -7.35
C ASP A 59 -21.37 13.59 -6.87
N ARG A 60 -21.73 12.38 -7.30
CA ARG A 60 -21.00 11.14 -7.00
C ARG A 60 -19.57 11.15 -7.53
N PHE A 61 -19.29 11.83 -8.63
CA PHE A 61 -17.93 11.97 -9.15
C PHE A 61 -17.08 12.83 -8.21
N VAL A 62 -17.60 13.97 -7.76
CA VAL A 62 -16.89 14.85 -6.82
C VAL A 62 -16.62 14.12 -5.51
N ILE A 63 -17.60 13.41 -4.95
CA ILE A 63 -17.40 12.58 -3.73
C ILE A 63 -16.25 11.58 -3.93
N ARG A 64 -16.22 10.87 -5.06
CA ARG A 64 -15.15 9.92 -5.37
C ARG A 64 -13.78 10.59 -5.50
N VAL A 65 -13.71 11.77 -6.10
CA VAL A 65 -12.46 12.53 -6.21
C VAL A 65 -11.96 12.93 -4.83
N VAL A 66 -12.84 13.41 -3.94
CA VAL A 66 -12.47 13.76 -2.57
C VAL A 66 -11.99 12.53 -1.79
N ASP A 67 -12.72 11.42 -1.86
CA ASP A 67 -12.34 10.15 -1.20
C ASP A 67 -11.00 9.63 -1.73
N TRP A 68 -10.79 9.68 -3.05
CA TRP A 68 -9.53 9.30 -3.66
C TRP A 68 -8.35 10.17 -3.20
N LEU A 69 -8.55 11.48 -3.17
CA LEU A 69 -7.53 12.42 -2.69
C LEU A 69 -7.21 12.16 -1.22
N ASP A 70 -8.22 11.95 -0.37
CA ASP A 70 -8.05 11.59 1.04
C ASP A 70 -7.22 10.30 1.17
N TYR A 71 -7.70 9.21 0.57
CA TYR A 71 -7.12 7.88 0.73
C TYR A 71 -5.70 7.76 0.19
N ARG A 72 -5.28 8.68 -0.69
CA ARG A 72 -3.89 8.77 -1.14
C ARG A 72 -2.95 9.41 -0.13
N ARG A 73 -3.43 10.27 0.77
CA ARG A 73 -2.57 11.00 1.73
C ARG A 73 -1.93 10.09 2.77
N PRO A 74 -0.63 10.25 3.08
CA PRO A 74 -0.01 9.50 4.17
C PRO A 74 -0.76 9.59 5.51
N SER A 75 -1.42 10.71 5.78
CA SER A 75 -2.19 11.01 7.00
C SER A 75 -3.64 10.52 7.01
N THR A 76 -4.10 9.81 5.98
CA THR A 76 -5.48 9.31 5.95
C THR A 76 -5.77 8.39 7.13
N THR A 77 -6.94 8.56 7.74
CA THR A 77 -7.44 7.73 8.85
C THR A 77 -8.48 6.71 8.38
N ALA A 78 -8.64 6.56 7.06
CA ALA A 78 -9.59 5.62 6.48
C ALA A 78 -9.21 4.17 6.85
N GLY A 79 -10.15 3.47 7.50
CA GLY A 79 -9.99 2.08 7.87
C GLY A 79 -10.13 1.12 6.67
N PHE A 80 -9.81 -0.15 6.91
CA PHE A 80 -9.83 -1.21 5.90
C PHE A 80 -11.12 -1.23 5.07
N ARG A 81 -12.29 -1.20 5.73
CA ARG A 81 -13.59 -1.23 5.05
C ARG A 81 -13.77 -0.08 4.05
N ALA A 82 -13.41 1.15 4.42
CA ALA A 82 -13.59 2.31 3.56
C ALA A 82 -12.72 2.22 2.31
N LEU A 83 -11.46 1.82 2.49
CA LEU A 83 -10.48 1.64 1.41
C LEU A 83 -10.90 0.51 0.46
N THR A 84 -11.36 -0.62 1.01
CA THR A 84 -11.82 -1.77 0.25
C THR A 84 -13.06 -1.43 -0.58
N VAL A 85 -14.10 -0.85 0.05
CA VAL A 85 -15.33 -0.46 -0.65
C VAL A 85 -15.04 0.52 -1.80
N PHE A 86 -14.13 1.48 -1.58
CA PHE A 86 -13.76 2.41 -2.63
C PHE A 86 -13.08 1.72 -3.81
N LEU A 87 -12.16 0.79 -3.57
CA LEU A 87 -11.43 0.11 -4.64
C LEU A 87 -12.31 -0.89 -5.39
N ASP A 88 -13.21 -1.59 -4.70
CA ASP A 88 -14.17 -2.51 -5.32
C ASP A 88 -15.20 -1.78 -6.17
N ALA A 89 -15.67 -0.61 -5.72
CA ALA A 89 -16.65 0.19 -6.45
C ALA A 89 -16.05 0.96 -7.64
N ASN A 90 -14.72 1.07 -7.74
CA ASN A 90 -14.04 1.88 -8.75
C ASN A 90 -12.90 1.10 -9.43
N PRO A 91 -13.22 0.01 -10.15
CA PRO A 91 -12.21 -0.74 -10.91
C PRO A 91 -11.58 0.16 -11.98
N GLY A 92 -10.26 0.11 -12.11
CA GLY A 92 -9.51 0.93 -13.07
C GLY A 92 -9.28 2.39 -12.64
N TRP A 93 -9.67 2.78 -11.42
CA TRP A 93 -9.43 4.14 -10.93
C TRP A 93 -7.93 4.44 -10.85
N PRO A 94 -7.50 5.67 -11.22
CA PRO A 94 -6.09 6.04 -11.22
C PRO A 94 -5.40 5.81 -9.87
N ASP A 95 -4.12 5.40 -9.91
CA ASP A 95 -3.26 5.25 -8.73
C ASP A 95 -3.88 4.42 -7.59
N ALA A 96 -4.60 3.33 -7.91
CA ALA A 96 -5.18 2.43 -6.92
C ALA A 96 -4.14 1.70 -6.04
N GLY A 97 -2.90 1.57 -6.51
CA GLY A 97 -1.85 0.80 -5.83
C GLY A 97 -1.49 1.29 -4.41
N PRO A 98 -1.23 2.59 -4.20
CA PRO A 98 -1.06 3.17 -2.87
C PRO A 98 -2.24 2.93 -1.92
N ILE A 99 -3.49 3.03 -2.42
CA ILE A 99 -4.70 2.81 -1.62
C ILE A 99 -4.79 1.33 -1.23
N ALA A 100 -4.51 0.40 -2.15
CA ALA A 100 -4.49 -1.04 -1.87
C ALA A 100 -3.46 -1.40 -0.77
N ARG A 101 -2.26 -0.82 -0.82
CA ARG A 101 -1.26 -1.02 0.26
C ARG A 101 -1.71 -0.47 1.61
N LYS A 102 -2.52 0.60 1.62
CA LYS A 102 -3.11 1.11 2.87
C LYS A 102 -4.22 0.23 3.38
N ALA A 103 -5.04 -0.35 2.49
CA ALA A 103 -6.05 -1.33 2.89
C ALA A 103 -5.37 -2.52 3.57
N GLU A 104 -4.29 -3.05 2.98
CA GLU A 104 -3.51 -4.14 3.58
C GLU A 104 -2.95 -3.80 4.97
N ARG A 105 -2.36 -2.60 5.15
CA ARG A 105 -1.89 -2.15 6.47
C ARG A 105 -3.04 -1.97 7.46
N ALA A 106 -4.12 -1.30 7.06
CA ALA A 106 -5.28 -1.10 7.93
C ALA A 106 -5.92 -2.43 8.37
N ALA A 107 -5.88 -3.46 7.52
CA ALA A 107 -6.34 -4.80 7.87
C ALA A 107 -5.43 -5.49 8.90
N ALA A 108 -4.13 -5.22 8.85
CA ALA A 108 -3.15 -5.77 9.77
C ALA A 108 -3.12 -5.03 11.12
N ASP A 109 -3.37 -3.72 11.10
CA ASP A 109 -3.30 -2.82 12.27
C ASP A 109 -4.56 -2.88 13.15
N ASP A 110 -5.71 -3.28 12.59
CA ASP A 110 -6.99 -3.37 13.31
C ASP A 110 -7.37 -4.83 13.63
N PRO A 111 -7.20 -5.31 14.88
CA PRO A 111 -7.58 -6.66 15.30
C PRO A 111 -9.07 -6.95 15.20
N ALA A 112 -9.93 -5.92 15.12
CA ALA A 112 -11.37 -6.09 14.94
C ALA A 112 -11.74 -6.42 13.49
N THR A 113 -10.79 -6.32 12.54
CA THR A 113 -11.04 -6.68 11.15
C THR A 113 -11.33 -8.18 11.03
N PRO A 114 -12.53 -8.59 10.56
CA PRO A 114 -12.88 -10.01 10.52
C PRO A 114 -12.02 -10.79 9.50
N ALA A 115 -11.52 -11.96 9.89
CA ALA A 115 -10.75 -12.84 9.00
C ALA A 115 -11.44 -13.13 7.64
N PRO A 116 -12.77 -13.36 7.57
CA PRO A 116 -13.46 -13.51 6.29
C PRO A 116 -13.37 -12.27 5.38
N ALA A 117 -13.38 -11.06 5.95
CA ALA A 117 -13.27 -9.82 5.19
C ALA A 117 -11.84 -9.63 4.63
N ILE A 118 -10.83 -9.97 5.42
CA ILE A 118 -9.42 -9.99 4.96
C ILE A 118 -9.25 -10.97 3.81
N ARG A 119 -9.82 -12.18 3.93
CA ARG A 119 -9.77 -13.18 2.85
C ARG A 119 -10.46 -12.69 1.58
N ALA A 120 -11.66 -12.13 1.70
CA ALA A 120 -12.41 -11.61 0.55
C ALA A 120 -11.62 -10.51 -0.18
N TRP A 121 -10.88 -9.66 0.55
CA TRP A 121 -9.99 -8.67 -0.05
C TRP A 121 -8.89 -9.30 -0.93
N PHE A 122 -8.30 -10.39 -0.47
CA PHE A 122 -7.25 -11.12 -1.18
C PHE A 122 -7.78 -12.13 -2.22
N ASP A 123 -9.10 -12.21 -2.42
CA ASP A 123 -9.67 -12.99 -3.51
C ASP A 123 -9.34 -12.32 -4.85
N GLY A 124 -8.49 -12.97 -5.65
CA GLY A 124 -7.94 -12.39 -6.88
C GLY A 124 -6.88 -11.30 -6.68
N ARG A 125 -6.40 -11.05 -5.45
CA ARG A 125 -5.32 -10.09 -5.16
C ARG A 125 -4.17 -10.75 -4.39
N ALA A 126 -2.97 -10.72 -4.95
CA ALA A 126 -1.77 -11.06 -4.20
C ALA A 126 -1.43 -9.94 -3.19
N PRO A 127 -0.90 -10.29 -1.99
CA PRO A 127 -0.44 -9.29 -1.03
C PRO A 127 0.67 -8.42 -1.63
N ARG A 128 0.61 -7.12 -1.35
CA ARG A 128 1.56 -6.11 -1.82
C ARG A 128 2.50 -5.63 -0.73
N THR A 129 2.19 -5.90 0.54
CA THR A 129 3.04 -5.57 1.69
C THR A 129 3.24 -6.78 2.60
N GLY A 130 4.32 -6.77 3.39
CA GLY A 130 4.56 -7.80 4.40
C GLY A 130 3.44 -7.87 5.44
N GLU A 131 2.85 -6.72 5.80
CA GLU A 131 1.71 -6.64 6.72
C GLU A 131 0.47 -7.30 6.12
N GLY A 132 0.18 -7.03 4.85
CA GLY A 132 -0.90 -7.66 4.11
C GLY A 132 -0.72 -9.18 4.00
N ALA A 133 0.50 -9.65 3.72
CA ALA A 133 0.82 -11.07 3.70
C ALA A 133 0.60 -11.71 5.08
N LEU A 134 1.12 -11.09 6.15
CA LEU A 134 0.91 -11.57 7.52
C LEU A 134 -0.58 -11.64 7.88
N ALA A 135 -1.35 -10.60 7.56
CA ALA A 135 -2.79 -10.55 7.79
C ALA A 135 -3.53 -11.63 6.99
N LEU A 136 -3.19 -11.83 5.72
CA LEU A 136 -3.76 -12.87 4.86
C LEU A 136 -3.55 -14.26 5.46
N PHE A 137 -2.31 -14.65 5.75
CA PHE A 137 -2.04 -16.02 6.20
C PHE A 137 -2.59 -16.29 7.61
N ARG A 138 -2.65 -15.27 8.49
CA ARG A 138 -3.39 -15.37 9.76
C ARG A 138 -4.89 -15.57 9.54
N ALA A 139 -5.49 -14.86 8.60
CA ALA A 139 -6.91 -15.00 8.28
C ALA A 139 -7.23 -16.37 7.64
N LEU A 140 -6.35 -16.88 6.78
CA LEU A 140 -6.45 -18.23 6.22
C LEU A 140 -6.37 -19.29 7.32
N GLU A 141 -5.40 -19.17 8.23
CA GLU A 141 -5.27 -20.07 9.37
C GLU A 141 -6.49 -20.04 10.30
N ALA A 142 -6.96 -18.84 10.67
CA ALA A 142 -8.13 -18.65 11.53
C ALA A 142 -9.43 -19.20 10.93
N THR A 143 -9.48 -19.42 9.62
CA THR A 143 -10.64 -19.98 8.92
C THR A 143 -10.37 -21.37 8.33
N ALA A 144 -9.33 -22.05 8.80
CA ALA A 144 -8.94 -23.40 8.37
C ALA A 144 -8.71 -23.54 6.84
N ALA A 145 -8.30 -22.45 6.19
CA ALA A 145 -8.09 -22.35 4.74
C ALA A 145 -6.61 -22.17 4.36
N LEU A 146 -5.68 -22.44 5.28
CA LEU A 146 -4.24 -22.32 5.02
C LEU A 146 -3.70 -23.48 4.16
N ALA A 147 -4.28 -24.66 4.27
CA ALA A 147 -3.86 -25.84 3.52
C ALA A 147 -3.92 -25.57 2.00
N GLY A 148 -2.84 -25.84 1.30
CA GLY A 148 -2.70 -25.59 -0.15
C GLY A 148 -2.27 -24.16 -0.50
N ARG A 149 -1.96 -23.32 0.49
CA ARG A 149 -1.46 -21.94 0.31
C ARG A 149 0.00 -21.77 0.73
N GLU A 150 0.71 -22.87 1.00
CA GLU A 150 2.09 -22.88 1.48
C GLU A 150 3.05 -22.23 0.48
N ASN A 151 2.85 -22.47 -0.82
CA ASN A 151 3.65 -21.83 -1.87
C ASN A 151 3.46 -20.32 -1.89
N ASP A 152 2.22 -19.82 -1.73
CA ASP A 152 1.95 -18.38 -1.69
C ASP A 152 2.61 -17.73 -0.46
N LEU A 153 2.61 -18.45 0.66
CA LEU A 153 3.27 -18.04 1.91
C LEU A 153 4.78 -17.91 1.71
N VAL A 154 5.40 -18.91 1.09
CA VAL A 154 6.84 -18.88 0.77
C VAL A 154 7.16 -17.76 -0.21
N GLU A 155 6.35 -17.58 -1.26
CA GLU A 155 6.59 -16.54 -2.28
C GLU A 155 6.41 -15.13 -1.70
N ALA A 156 5.42 -14.93 -0.83
CA ALA A 156 5.27 -13.68 -0.09
C ALA A 156 6.52 -13.39 0.77
N TRP A 157 7.01 -14.40 1.49
CA TRP A 157 8.26 -14.29 2.25
C TRP A 157 9.47 -13.99 1.35
N VAL A 158 9.60 -14.59 0.18
CA VAL A 158 10.75 -14.34 -0.69
C VAL A 158 10.69 -12.95 -1.32
N LYS A 159 9.53 -12.51 -1.79
CA LYS A 159 9.38 -11.35 -2.69
C LYS A 159 9.01 -10.05 -2.00
N LEU A 160 8.25 -10.08 -0.91
CA LEU A 160 7.76 -8.85 -0.28
C LEU A 160 8.78 -8.27 0.69
N ASP A 161 8.69 -6.96 0.90
CA ASP A 161 9.42 -6.29 1.97
C ASP A 161 8.63 -6.35 3.26
N PHE A 162 9.36 -6.48 4.36
CA PHE A 162 8.81 -6.55 5.70
C PHE A 162 9.51 -5.54 6.59
N GLU A 163 8.71 -4.77 7.32
CA GLU A 163 9.21 -4.06 8.49
C GLU A 163 9.67 -5.06 9.55
N ALA A 164 10.58 -4.63 10.43
CA ALA A 164 11.27 -5.54 11.35
C ALA A 164 10.30 -6.33 12.25
N ASP A 165 9.26 -5.67 12.78
CA ASP A 165 8.27 -6.30 13.65
C ASP A 165 7.36 -7.26 12.87
N THR A 166 6.94 -6.87 11.67
CA THR A 166 6.17 -7.73 10.76
C THR A 166 6.97 -8.97 10.37
N GLU A 167 8.26 -8.81 10.04
CA GLU A 167 9.19 -9.90 9.72
C GLU A 167 9.30 -10.89 10.88
N LYS A 168 9.51 -10.38 12.09
CA LYS A 168 9.59 -11.18 13.32
C LYS A 168 8.29 -11.96 13.56
N ALA A 169 7.14 -11.29 13.43
CA ALA A 169 5.83 -11.93 13.62
C ALA A 169 5.55 -13.00 12.56
N TYR A 170 5.94 -12.75 11.30
CA TYR A 170 5.79 -13.70 10.20
C TYR A 170 6.64 -14.95 10.42
N LEU A 171 7.92 -14.79 10.79
CA LEU A 171 8.80 -15.90 11.09
C LEU A 171 8.39 -16.67 12.34
N ALA A 172 7.93 -15.99 13.38
CA ALA A 172 7.45 -16.66 14.59
C ALA A 172 6.25 -17.57 14.30
N ARG A 173 5.36 -17.14 13.40
CA ARG A 173 4.14 -17.91 13.09
C ARG A 173 4.37 -18.95 12.00
N PHE A 174 5.07 -18.60 10.93
CA PHE A 174 5.16 -19.40 9.72
C PHE A 174 6.58 -19.86 9.37
N GLY A 175 7.57 -19.50 10.18
CA GLY A 175 8.96 -19.96 10.02
C GLY A 175 9.11 -21.47 9.86
N PRO A 176 8.37 -22.32 10.61
CA PRO A 176 8.42 -23.78 10.42
C PRO A 176 8.01 -24.27 9.01
N LEU A 177 7.33 -23.44 8.22
CA LEU A 177 6.91 -23.76 6.85
C LEU A 177 7.93 -23.27 5.79
N LEU A 178 8.95 -22.51 6.20
CA LEU A 178 9.97 -21.97 5.31
C LEU A 178 11.19 -22.89 5.31
N ALA A 179 11.67 -23.26 4.13
CA ALA A 179 12.90 -24.04 4.00
C ALA A 179 14.13 -23.12 3.99
N ALA A 180 15.31 -23.68 4.32
CA ALA A 180 16.58 -22.95 4.28
C ALA A 180 16.83 -22.26 2.92
N ARG A 181 16.47 -22.93 1.82
CA ARG A 181 16.56 -22.37 0.45
C ARG A 181 15.71 -21.10 0.26
N ASP A 182 14.60 -20.95 0.97
CA ASP A 182 13.72 -19.78 0.84
C ASP A 182 14.34 -18.55 1.53
N HIS A 183 15.08 -18.77 2.63
CA HIS A 183 15.88 -17.72 3.26
C HIS A 183 17.01 -17.23 2.34
N VAL A 184 17.69 -18.15 1.65
CA VAL A 184 18.71 -17.82 0.65
C VAL A 184 18.10 -16.99 -0.50
N ARG A 185 16.98 -17.45 -1.08
CA ARG A 185 16.27 -16.72 -2.15
C ARG A 185 15.91 -15.29 -1.74
N ARG A 186 15.40 -15.11 -0.51
CA ARG A 186 15.07 -13.78 0.02
C ARG A 186 16.33 -12.93 0.20
N LEU A 187 17.39 -13.48 0.80
CA LEU A 187 18.66 -12.78 1.00
C LEU A 187 19.24 -12.30 -0.33
N ASP A 188 19.27 -13.16 -1.34
CA ASP A 188 19.78 -12.79 -2.67
C ASP A 188 18.99 -11.66 -3.32
N ARG A 189 17.66 -11.70 -3.26
CA ARG A 189 16.79 -10.60 -3.72
C ARG A 189 17.11 -9.31 -2.97
N LEU A 190 17.17 -9.36 -1.64
CA LEU A 190 17.44 -8.17 -0.81
C LEU A 190 18.80 -7.56 -1.11
N LEU A 191 19.83 -8.39 -1.34
CA LEU A 191 21.15 -7.92 -1.75
C LEU A 191 21.14 -7.29 -3.14
N TRP A 192 20.43 -7.90 -4.10
CA TRP A 192 20.27 -7.38 -5.45
C TRP A 192 19.57 -6.02 -5.48
N GLU A 193 18.54 -5.84 -4.65
CA GLU A 193 17.80 -4.58 -4.50
C GLU A 193 18.46 -3.59 -3.52
N GLU A 194 19.69 -3.86 -3.09
CA GLU A 194 20.48 -3.01 -2.16
C GLU A 194 19.78 -2.72 -0.81
N LYS A 195 18.89 -3.62 -0.37
CA LYS A 195 18.16 -3.53 0.91
C LYS A 195 19.02 -4.01 2.07
N VAL A 196 20.14 -3.32 2.31
CA VAL A 196 21.20 -3.73 3.25
C VAL A 196 20.67 -4.04 4.65
N THR A 197 19.82 -3.19 5.21
CA THR A 197 19.29 -3.40 6.58
C THR A 197 18.50 -4.70 6.68
N ALA A 198 17.63 -4.98 5.71
CA ALA A 198 16.86 -6.22 5.67
C ALA A 198 17.74 -7.44 5.34
N ALA A 199 18.71 -7.29 4.43
CA ALA A 199 19.67 -8.34 4.10
C ALA A 199 20.51 -8.76 5.32
N ARG A 200 20.98 -7.81 6.12
CA ARG A 200 21.71 -8.10 7.37
C ARG A 200 20.88 -8.90 8.37
N ARG A 201 19.57 -8.65 8.47
CA ARG A 201 18.69 -9.46 9.32
C ARG A 201 18.58 -10.91 8.85
N MET A 202 18.85 -11.21 7.57
CA MET A 202 18.78 -12.56 7.03
C MET A 202 20.03 -13.42 7.32
N LEU A 203 21.16 -12.82 7.69
CA LEU A 203 22.42 -13.54 7.89
C LEU A 203 22.31 -14.71 8.91
N PRO A 204 21.60 -14.58 10.04
CA PRO A 204 21.45 -15.70 10.99
C PRO A 204 20.58 -16.86 10.48
N ARG A 205 19.98 -16.73 9.27
CA ARG A 205 19.00 -17.68 8.71
C ARG A 205 19.55 -18.43 7.50
N VAL A 206 20.80 -18.19 7.14
CA VAL A 206 21.53 -18.88 6.08
C VAL A 206 22.76 -19.55 6.67
N ASP A 207 23.39 -20.44 5.92
CA ASP A 207 24.65 -21.03 6.33
C ASP A 207 25.78 -19.98 6.40
N ARG A 208 26.89 -20.39 7.02
CA ARG A 208 28.02 -19.50 7.31
C ARG A 208 28.68 -18.95 6.04
N ASP A 209 28.78 -19.75 4.98
CA ASP A 209 29.46 -19.36 3.75
C ASP A 209 28.62 -18.35 2.98
N MET A 210 27.30 -18.57 2.92
CA MET A 210 26.35 -17.62 2.36
C MET A 210 26.29 -16.32 3.17
N ALA A 211 26.36 -16.38 4.50
CA ALA A 211 26.42 -15.19 5.33
C ALA A 211 27.69 -14.35 5.04
N ARG A 212 28.87 -15.00 4.94
CA ARG A 212 30.14 -14.34 4.58
C ARG A 212 30.10 -13.71 3.21
N LEU A 213 29.57 -14.42 2.21
CA LEU A 213 29.40 -13.89 0.86
C LEU A 213 28.48 -12.66 0.85
N ALA A 214 27.38 -12.71 1.59
CA ALA A 214 26.46 -11.58 1.72
C ALA A 214 27.13 -10.37 2.40
N GLU A 215 27.91 -10.58 3.46
CA GLU A 215 28.69 -9.51 4.10
C GLU A 215 29.70 -8.88 3.15
N ALA A 216 30.44 -9.68 2.38
CA ALA A 216 31.37 -9.18 1.37
C ALA A 216 30.67 -8.34 0.28
N ARG A 217 29.51 -8.81 -0.22
CA ARG A 217 28.67 -8.06 -1.18
C ARG A 217 28.19 -6.72 -0.61
N ILE A 218 27.75 -6.70 0.65
CA ILE A 218 27.35 -5.47 1.34
C ILE A 218 28.53 -4.51 1.49
N ALA A 219 29.71 -5.00 1.91
CA ALA A 219 30.90 -4.19 2.08
C ALA A 219 31.35 -3.56 0.76
N LEU A 220 31.34 -4.34 -0.33
CA LEU A 220 31.66 -3.86 -1.68
C LEU A 220 30.67 -2.78 -2.15
N ALA A 221 29.35 -3.02 -1.99
CA ALA A 221 28.32 -2.07 -2.37
C ALA A 221 28.44 -0.74 -1.61
N GLN A 222 28.85 -0.79 -0.34
CA GLN A 222 29.03 0.39 0.51
C GLN A 222 30.41 1.06 0.34
N ARG A 223 31.28 0.55 -0.54
CA ARG A 223 32.69 0.99 -0.69
C ARG A 223 33.46 1.00 0.64
N LEU A 224 33.12 0.07 1.55
CA LEU A 224 33.85 -0.06 2.80
C LEU A 224 35.23 -0.68 2.52
N PRO A 225 36.32 -0.15 3.13
CA PRO A 225 37.64 -0.78 3.01
C PRO A 225 37.63 -2.20 3.61
N GLY A 226 38.35 -3.16 2.98
CA GLY A 226 38.54 -4.52 3.50
C GLY A 226 37.76 -5.66 2.82
N VAL A 227 37.20 -5.45 1.62
CA VAL A 227 36.43 -6.46 0.85
C VAL A 227 37.21 -7.76 0.65
N ASP A 228 38.53 -7.69 0.43
CA ASP A 228 39.38 -8.86 0.18
C ASP A 228 39.53 -9.76 1.42
N GLY A 229 39.39 -9.22 2.64
CA GLY A 229 39.49 -9.99 3.89
C GLY A 229 38.21 -10.70 4.31
N ALA A 230 37.07 -10.36 3.68
CA ALA A 230 35.76 -10.95 3.97
C ALA A 230 35.50 -12.24 3.15
N VAL A 231 36.13 -12.36 1.98
CA VAL A 231 36.01 -13.54 1.09
C VAL A 231 37.07 -14.61 1.40
N ALA A 232 38.19 -14.25 2.02
CA ALA A 232 39.36 -15.11 2.17
C ALA A 232 39.44 -15.94 3.48
N ARG A 233 38.34 -16.15 4.23
CA ARG A 233 38.33 -16.88 5.52
C ARG A 233 37.17 -17.85 5.66
#